data_AF-A0A2G2B7K9-F1
#
_entry.id   AF-A0A2G2B7K9-F1
#
_cell.length_a   1.000
_cell.length_b   1.000
_cell.length_c   1.000
_cell.angle_alpha   90.00
_cell.angle_beta   90.00
_cell.angle_gamma   90.00
#
_symmetry.space_group_name_H-M   'P 1'
#
loop_
_entity.id
_entity.type
_entity.pdbx_description
1 polymer ?
#
loop_
_entity_poly.entity_id
_entity_poly.type
_entity_poly.pdbx_seq_one_letter_code
_entity_poly.pdbx_strand_id
1 'polypeptide(L)'
;MTVTNVAEIEKGLWKFKMPPHQIRLFGEPKSNVGERSILIFSDFIFDPIEKKIHFEADAVTALNVGTLADVLGMSATSELDAKSNQGSNARTSQDDFGSGDRRFLEMVKAELPPHMQEASLLLLKEIRARSSGDLKKGMSRNFSDTPDNFWYVIVQPRIEQLSITVRGPVGHFENLANLPIKDDRGNTLFKVTGPEDVPAAVEIIFHAIRKS
;
A
#
# COMPACT_ATOMS: atom_id res chain seq x y z
N MET A 1 -11.32 11.13 2.57
CA MET A 1 -12.22 12.11 1.89
C MET A 1 -13.60 11.50 1.62
N THR A 2 -14.63 12.32 1.37
CA THR A 2 -16.00 11.83 1.11
C THR A 2 -16.65 12.55 -0.06
N VAL A 3 -17.25 11.80 -0.99
CA VAL A 3 -18.18 12.32 -2.01
C VAL A 3 -19.61 11.97 -1.66
N THR A 4 -20.54 12.89 -1.92
CA THR A 4 -21.97 12.75 -1.60
C THR A 4 -22.82 12.76 -2.87
N ASN A 5 -24.09 12.37 -2.74
CA ASN A 5 -25.02 12.28 -3.87
C ASN A 5 -24.54 11.33 -4.97
N VAL A 6 -23.92 10.22 -4.55
CA VAL A 6 -23.40 9.19 -5.45
C VAL A 6 -24.56 8.36 -5.98
N ALA A 7 -24.65 8.24 -7.30
CA ALA A 7 -25.57 7.33 -7.97
C ALA A 7 -24.78 6.13 -8.48
N GLU A 8 -25.04 4.94 -7.93
CA GLU A 8 -24.53 3.69 -8.48
C GLU A 8 -25.24 3.38 -9.80
N ILE A 9 -24.46 3.24 -10.89
CA ILE A 9 -24.96 2.85 -12.21
C ILE A 9 -25.00 1.33 -12.28
N GLU A 10 -23.89 0.72 -11.89
CA GLU A 10 -23.67 -0.71 -11.78
C GLU A 10 -22.68 -0.94 -10.63
N LYS A 11 -22.61 -2.16 -10.10
CA LYS A 11 -21.65 -2.48 -9.04
C LYS A 11 -20.24 -2.13 -9.48
N GLY A 12 -19.55 -1.29 -8.71
CA GLY A 12 -18.20 -0.84 -9.06
C GLY A 12 -18.15 0.37 -10.01
N LEU A 13 -19.31 0.91 -10.42
CA LEU A 13 -19.43 2.04 -11.32
C LEU A 13 -20.43 3.07 -10.77
N TRP A 14 -19.93 4.27 -10.49
CA TRP A 14 -20.72 5.34 -9.90
C TRP A 14 -20.67 6.63 -10.72
N LYS A 15 -21.70 7.44 -10.53
CA LYS A 15 -21.80 8.81 -11.03
C LYS A 15 -22.00 9.77 -9.88
N PHE A 16 -21.21 10.84 -9.86
CA PHE A 16 -21.35 11.91 -8.88
C PHE A 16 -20.83 13.23 -9.44
N LYS A 17 -20.89 14.30 -8.64
CA LYS A 17 -20.39 15.62 -9.02
C LYS A 17 -19.15 15.99 -8.24
N MET A 18 -18.12 16.45 -8.94
CA MET A 18 -16.93 17.05 -8.37
C MET A 18 -16.29 18.01 -9.38
N PRO A 19 -15.99 19.27 -9.01
CA PRO A 19 -15.39 20.24 -9.91
C PRO A 19 -14.01 19.79 -10.45
N PRO A 20 -13.66 20.13 -11.71
CA PRO A 20 -12.38 19.74 -12.31
C PRO A 20 -11.13 20.12 -11.51
N HIS A 21 -11.17 21.25 -10.79
CA HIS A 21 -10.05 21.68 -9.96
C HIS A 21 -9.82 20.78 -8.75
N GLN A 22 -10.85 20.13 -8.21
CA GLN A 22 -10.72 19.13 -7.15
C GLN A 22 -10.22 17.80 -7.71
N ILE A 23 -10.65 17.41 -8.91
CA ILE A 23 -10.21 16.18 -9.57
C ILE A 23 -8.69 16.19 -9.82
N ARG A 24 -8.12 17.35 -10.16
CA ARG A 24 -6.67 17.51 -10.35
C ARG A 24 -5.84 17.21 -9.10
N LEU A 25 -6.46 17.16 -7.91
CA LEU A 25 -5.77 16.77 -6.68
C LEU A 25 -5.43 15.28 -6.67
N PHE A 26 -6.10 14.44 -7.48
CA PHE A 26 -5.85 12.99 -7.60
C PHE A 26 -4.89 12.65 -8.75
N GLY A 27 -4.10 13.63 -9.18
CA GLY A 27 -3.06 13.48 -10.20
C GLY A 27 -3.34 14.24 -11.49
N GLU A 28 -2.30 14.32 -12.32
CA GLU A 28 -2.35 14.89 -13.66
C GLU A 28 -2.57 13.78 -14.69
N PRO A 29 -3.77 13.66 -15.27
CA PRO A 29 -4.02 12.66 -16.30
C PRO A 29 -3.22 12.98 -17.56
N LYS A 30 -2.86 11.94 -18.31
CA LYS A 30 -2.12 12.07 -19.58
C LYS A 30 -2.94 12.76 -20.68
N SER A 31 -4.26 12.81 -20.53
CA SER A 31 -5.19 13.45 -21.47
C SER A 31 -6.33 14.12 -20.72
N ASN A 32 -6.77 15.27 -21.23
CA ASN A 32 -7.98 15.97 -20.79
C ASN A 32 -8.91 16.09 -21.99
N VAL A 33 -9.76 15.10 -22.20
CA VAL A 33 -10.66 15.05 -23.36
C VAL A 33 -12.10 14.89 -22.88
N GLY A 34 -12.98 15.71 -23.43
CA GLY A 34 -14.42 15.65 -23.19
C GLY A 34 -14.88 16.36 -21.92
N GLU A 35 -16.17 16.22 -21.64
CA GLU A 35 -16.86 16.98 -20.60
C GLU A 35 -16.78 16.33 -19.21
N ARG A 36 -16.57 15.01 -19.13
CA ARG A 36 -16.65 14.24 -17.88
C ARG A 36 -15.29 13.82 -17.36
N SER A 37 -15.12 13.87 -16.05
CA SER A 37 -13.93 13.31 -15.39
C SER A 37 -14.10 11.82 -15.12
N ILE A 38 -12.99 11.09 -15.09
CA ILE A 38 -12.96 9.65 -14.78
C ILE A 38 -11.99 9.43 -13.61
N LEU A 39 -12.50 8.88 -12.52
CA LEU A 39 -11.71 8.48 -11.35
C LEU A 39 -11.69 6.96 -11.23
N ILE A 40 -10.53 6.40 -10.92
CA ILE A 40 -10.37 5.02 -10.49
C ILE A 40 -10.09 5.00 -8.99
N PHE A 41 -10.86 4.20 -8.27
CA PHE A 41 -10.71 3.94 -6.83
C PHE A 41 -10.02 2.59 -6.63
N SER A 42 -8.83 2.60 -6.02
CA SER A 42 -8.15 1.37 -5.60
C SER A 42 -8.59 0.87 -4.23
N ASP A 43 -9.10 1.77 -3.39
CA ASP A 43 -9.72 1.47 -2.10
C ASP A 43 -10.81 2.51 -1.78
N PHE A 44 -11.93 2.03 -1.27
CA PHE A 44 -13.09 2.87 -0.94
C PHE A 44 -14.12 2.10 -0.09
N ILE A 45 -14.97 2.87 0.59
CA ILE A 45 -16.16 2.37 1.27
C ILE A 45 -17.37 3.07 0.66
N PHE A 46 -18.23 2.30 -0.01
CA PHE A 46 -19.50 2.81 -0.54
C PHE A 46 -20.62 2.56 0.47
N ASP A 47 -21.31 3.63 0.86
CA ASP A 47 -22.54 3.57 1.65
C ASP A 47 -23.74 3.75 0.70
N PRO A 48 -24.50 2.68 0.41
CA PRO A 48 -25.66 2.76 -0.48
C PRO A 48 -26.86 3.49 0.14
N ILE A 49 -26.93 3.56 1.48
CA ILE A 49 -28.04 4.21 2.20
C ILE A 49 -27.83 5.73 2.16
N GLU A 50 -26.63 6.18 2.53
CA GLU A 50 -26.29 7.60 2.54
C GLU A 50 -25.90 8.14 1.16
N LYS A 51 -25.71 7.26 0.16
CA LYS A 51 -25.23 7.59 -1.19
C LYS A 51 -23.90 8.34 -1.15
N LYS A 52 -22.95 7.78 -0.40
CA LYS A 52 -21.61 8.34 -0.20
C LYS A 52 -20.53 7.33 -0.55
N ILE A 53 -19.42 7.82 -1.08
CA ILE A 53 -18.17 7.04 -1.15
C ILE A 53 -17.15 7.74 -0.28
N HIS A 54 -16.56 6.98 0.64
CA HIS A 54 -15.41 7.40 1.44
C HIS A 54 -14.14 6.74 0.89
N PHE A 55 -13.07 7.52 0.76
CA PHE A 55 -11.80 7.05 0.20
C PHE A 55 -10.65 7.97 0.61
N GLU A 56 -9.44 7.44 0.68
CA GLU A 56 -8.24 8.26 0.89
C GLU A 56 -7.78 8.91 -0.42
N ALA A 57 -7.20 10.10 -0.34
CA ALA A 57 -6.85 10.88 -1.54
C ALA A 57 -5.82 10.17 -2.43
N ASP A 58 -4.96 9.33 -1.84
CA ASP A 58 -3.97 8.51 -2.52
C ASP A 58 -4.52 7.17 -3.05
N ALA A 59 -5.71 6.77 -2.60
CA ALA A 59 -6.45 5.60 -3.10
C ALA A 59 -7.26 5.90 -4.37
N VAL A 60 -7.08 7.08 -4.97
CA VAL A 60 -7.79 7.53 -6.16
C VAL A 60 -6.83 8.04 -7.21
N THR A 61 -7.08 7.69 -8.47
CA THR A 61 -6.33 8.19 -9.62
C THR A 61 -7.28 8.81 -10.63
N ALA A 62 -6.98 10.04 -11.05
CA ALA A 62 -7.67 10.66 -12.18
C ALA A 62 -7.13 10.10 -13.50
N LEU A 63 -7.98 9.41 -14.27
CA LEU A 63 -7.65 8.99 -15.63
C LEU A 63 -7.92 10.09 -16.67
N ASN A 64 -8.93 10.91 -16.41
CA ASN A 64 -9.31 12.03 -17.25
C ASN A 64 -9.89 13.15 -16.37
N VAL A 65 -9.53 14.40 -16.67
CA VAL A 65 -10.17 15.58 -16.08
C VAL A 65 -11.00 16.24 -17.17
N GLY A 66 -12.33 16.17 -17.01
CA GLY A 66 -13.28 16.83 -17.89
C GLY A 66 -13.41 18.32 -17.61
N THR A 67 -14.22 19.00 -18.41
CA THR A 67 -14.52 20.43 -18.24
C THR A 67 -15.72 20.71 -17.32
N LEU A 68 -16.62 19.73 -17.15
CA LEU A 68 -17.79 19.83 -16.27
C LEU A 68 -17.57 19.11 -14.95
N ALA A 69 -18.49 19.33 -14.01
CA ALA A 69 -18.46 18.70 -12.70
C ALA A 69 -18.91 17.23 -12.71
N ASP A 70 -19.36 16.68 -13.84
CA ASP A 70 -19.80 15.28 -13.91
C ASP A 70 -18.61 14.32 -13.88
N VAL A 71 -18.66 13.34 -12.98
CA VAL A 71 -17.61 12.35 -12.76
C VAL A 71 -18.17 10.94 -12.89
N LEU A 72 -17.41 10.08 -13.57
CA LEU A 72 -17.56 8.63 -13.51
C LEU A 72 -16.49 8.05 -12.60
N GLY A 73 -16.94 7.34 -11.57
CA GLY A 73 -16.09 6.61 -10.64
C GLY A 73 -16.09 5.13 -10.94
N MET A 74 -14.91 4.51 -10.95
CA MET A 74 -14.76 3.08 -11.23
C MET A 74 -13.91 2.39 -10.17
N SER A 75 -14.31 1.19 -9.75
CA SER A 75 -13.46 0.32 -8.95
C SER A 75 -12.30 -0.20 -9.78
N ALA A 76 -11.08 -0.18 -9.23
CA ALA A 76 -9.91 -0.77 -9.85
C ALA A 76 -9.92 -2.31 -9.80
N THR A 77 -10.71 -2.91 -8.89
CA THR A 77 -10.83 -4.35 -8.71
C THR A 77 -12.12 -4.85 -9.35
N SER A 78 -12.02 -5.94 -10.11
CA SER A 78 -13.13 -6.53 -10.86
C SER A 78 -13.98 -7.51 -10.04
N GLU A 79 -13.86 -7.51 -8.70
CA GLU A 79 -14.52 -8.50 -7.85
C GLU A 79 -15.43 -7.86 -6.80
N LEU A 80 -16.55 -8.55 -6.63
CA LEU A 80 -17.82 -8.17 -6.02
C LEU A 80 -17.80 -7.98 -4.49
N ASP A 81 -16.73 -7.49 -3.87
CA ASP A 81 -16.67 -7.41 -2.39
C ASP A 81 -16.73 -5.96 -1.89
N ALA A 82 -17.91 -5.37 -2.05
CA ALA A 82 -18.35 -4.33 -1.13
C ALA A 82 -18.51 -5.01 0.24
N LYS A 83 -17.56 -4.76 1.15
CA LYS A 83 -17.51 -5.32 2.51
C LYS A 83 -18.82 -5.00 3.25
N SER A 84 -19.77 -5.94 3.21
CA SER A 84 -20.88 -5.99 4.17
C SER A 84 -20.33 -6.58 5.47
N ASN A 85 -20.31 -5.76 6.52
CA ASN A 85 -20.02 -6.20 7.89
C ASN A 85 -20.91 -7.39 8.29
N GLN A 86 -20.33 -8.57 8.50
CA GLN A 86 -20.76 -9.55 9.51
C GLN A 86 -19.80 -10.74 9.61
N GLY A 87 -19.34 -11.03 10.83
CA GLY A 87 -19.13 -12.39 11.31
C GLY A 87 -17.78 -13.05 11.04
N SER A 88 -16.91 -12.96 12.05
CA SER A 88 -15.83 -13.90 12.41
C SER A 88 -15.91 -15.30 11.80
N ASN A 89 -14.91 -15.65 10.99
CA ASN A 89 -14.26 -16.97 11.06
C ASN A 89 -12.89 -16.89 10.40
N ALA A 90 -11.89 -17.43 11.11
CA ALA A 90 -10.49 -17.48 10.73
C ALA A 90 -10.30 -18.07 9.32
N ARG A 91 -10.06 -17.19 8.35
CA ARG A 91 -9.31 -17.48 7.14
C ARG A 91 -8.21 -16.44 7.07
N THR A 92 -6.99 -16.89 7.33
CA THR A 92 -5.74 -16.22 6.95
C THR A 92 -5.60 -16.30 5.42
N SER A 93 -6.56 -15.73 4.69
CA SER A 93 -6.50 -15.52 3.25
C SER A 93 -5.84 -14.17 2.97
N GLN A 94 -5.32 -14.00 1.76
CA GLN A 94 -4.59 -12.82 1.28
C GLN A 94 -5.39 -11.49 1.32
N ASP A 95 -6.53 -11.45 2.00
CA ASP A 95 -7.47 -10.35 2.12
C ASP A 95 -7.07 -9.31 3.20
N ASP A 96 -6.11 -9.64 4.06
CA ASP A 96 -5.59 -8.75 5.11
C ASP A 96 -4.47 -7.81 4.63
N PHE A 97 -4.00 -7.96 3.38
CA PHE A 97 -2.92 -7.13 2.84
C PHE A 97 -3.45 -5.96 2.02
N GLY A 98 -2.87 -4.79 2.28
CA GLY A 98 -3.08 -3.59 1.48
C GLY A 98 -2.66 -3.79 0.01
N SER A 99 -2.98 -2.80 -0.81
CA SER A 99 -2.70 -2.87 -2.25
C SER A 99 -1.18 -2.89 -2.54
N GLY A 100 -0.40 -2.20 -1.72
CA GLY A 100 1.05 -2.17 -1.88
C GLY A 100 1.74 -3.41 -1.36
N ASP A 101 1.29 -3.93 -0.23
CA ASP A 101 1.72 -5.22 0.31
C ASP A 101 1.51 -6.34 -0.73
N ARG A 102 0.35 -6.38 -1.37
CA ARG A 102 0.07 -7.32 -2.46
C ARG A 102 1.02 -7.16 -3.63
N ARG A 103 1.28 -5.93 -4.09
CA ARG A 103 2.25 -5.66 -5.16
C ARG A 103 3.68 -6.08 -4.80
N PHE A 104 4.07 -5.94 -3.54
CA PHE A 104 5.35 -6.42 -3.04
C PHE A 104 5.40 -7.96 -3.08
N LEU A 105 4.38 -8.64 -2.55
CA LEU A 105 4.31 -10.11 -2.56
C LEU A 105 4.28 -10.69 -3.98
N GLU A 106 3.57 -10.05 -4.91
CA GLU A 106 3.58 -10.42 -6.33
C GLU A 106 4.97 -10.30 -6.94
N MET A 107 5.70 -9.21 -6.64
CA MET A 107 7.07 -9.02 -7.14
C MET A 107 8.02 -10.07 -6.57
N VAL A 108 7.94 -10.35 -5.27
CA VAL A 108 8.73 -11.39 -4.62
C VAL A 108 8.42 -12.75 -5.24
N LYS A 109 7.15 -13.08 -5.46
CA LYS A 109 6.75 -14.33 -6.11
C LYS A 109 7.32 -14.47 -7.53
N ALA A 110 7.40 -13.37 -8.27
CA ALA A 110 7.92 -13.36 -9.64
C ALA A 110 9.45 -13.39 -9.72
N GLU A 111 10.16 -12.80 -8.75
CA GLU A 111 11.59 -12.53 -8.87
C GLU A 111 12.48 -13.24 -7.85
N LEU A 112 11.92 -13.85 -6.80
CA LEU A 112 12.69 -14.48 -5.72
C LEU A 112 12.35 -15.98 -5.52
N PRO A 113 13.30 -16.78 -5.01
CA PRO A 113 13.11 -18.21 -4.75
C PRO A 113 12.10 -18.49 -3.63
N PRO A 114 11.58 -19.73 -3.50
CA PRO A 114 10.50 -20.06 -2.55
C PRO A 114 10.78 -19.70 -1.08
N HIS A 115 12.01 -19.88 -0.59
CA HIS A 115 12.37 -19.54 0.79
C HIS A 115 12.24 -18.03 1.05
N MET A 116 12.55 -17.19 0.06
CA MET A 116 12.37 -15.74 0.17
C MET A 116 10.92 -15.31 0.01
N GLN A 117 10.10 -16.08 -0.72
CA GLN A 117 8.65 -15.85 -0.77
C GLN A 117 8.02 -16.08 0.60
N GLU A 118 8.42 -17.15 1.29
CA GLU A 118 8.02 -17.44 2.67
C GLU A 118 8.51 -16.35 3.63
N ALA A 119 9.80 -16.00 3.58
CA ALA A 119 10.37 -14.96 4.43
C ALA A 119 9.63 -13.62 4.27
N SER A 120 9.33 -13.22 3.03
CA SER A 120 8.63 -11.97 2.73
C SER A 120 7.20 -11.96 3.24
N LEU A 121 6.50 -13.09 3.12
CA LEU A 121 5.14 -13.23 3.64
C LEU A 121 5.11 -13.20 5.17
N LEU A 122 6.02 -13.92 5.83
CA LEU A 122 6.16 -13.92 7.29
C LEU A 122 6.49 -12.52 7.81
N LEU A 123 7.45 -11.85 7.18
CA LEU A 123 7.83 -10.48 7.52
C LEU A 123 6.63 -9.53 7.47
N LEU A 124 5.86 -9.54 6.37
CA LEU A 124 4.68 -8.68 6.26
C LEU A 124 3.60 -9.05 7.27
N LYS A 125 3.34 -10.33 7.52
CA LYS A 125 2.36 -10.75 8.55
C LYS A 125 2.72 -10.20 9.93
N GLU A 126 3.98 -10.35 10.34
CA GLU A 126 4.46 -9.86 11.63
C GLU A 126 4.40 -8.33 11.75
N ILE A 127 4.74 -7.62 10.67
CA ILE A 127 4.64 -6.15 10.65
C ILE A 127 3.19 -5.71 10.74
N ARG A 128 2.28 -6.31 9.94
CA ARG A 128 0.85 -5.93 9.93
C ARG A 128 0.11 -6.33 11.19
N ALA A 129 0.57 -7.36 11.91
CA ALA A 129 0.06 -7.69 13.23
C ALA A 129 0.31 -6.59 14.28
N ARG A 130 1.32 -5.72 14.06
CA ARG A 130 1.76 -4.69 15.01
C ARG A 130 1.58 -3.26 14.48
N SER A 131 1.38 -3.08 13.18
CA SER A 131 1.22 -1.77 12.52
C SER A 131 0.29 -1.87 11.31
N SER A 132 -0.80 -1.11 11.32
CA SER A 132 -1.85 -1.10 10.30
C SER A 132 -1.49 -0.32 9.01
N GLY A 133 -0.21 -0.14 8.71
CA GLY A 133 0.25 0.54 7.49
C GLY A 133 0.05 -0.27 6.20
N ASP A 134 0.46 0.28 5.08
CA ASP A 134 0.60 -0.42 3.79
C ASP A 134 1.96 -0.06 3.16
N LEU A 135 2.48 -0.91 2.29
CA LEU A 135 3.63 -0.56 1.48
C LEU A 135 3.23 0.42 0.37
N LYS A 136 4.15 1.29 -0.03
CA LYS A 136 4.01 2.16 -1.19
C LYS A 136 5.16 1.88 -2.14
N LYS A 137 4.84 1.46 -3.36
CA LYS A 137 5.84 1.20 -4.40
C LYS A 137 6.51 2.51 -4.83
N GLY A 138 7.81 2.58 -4.65
CA GLY A 138 8.70 3.62 -5.16
C GLY A 138 9.38 3.20 -6.47
N MET A 139 10.48 3.88 -6.80
CA MET A 139 11.34 3.54 -7.95
C MET A 139 12.21 2.32 -7.64
N SER A 140 12.70 1.64 -8.68
CA SER A 140 13.75 0.60 -8.57
C SER A 140 13.47 -0.53 -7.57
N ARG A 141 12.25 -1.09 -7.57
CA ARG A 141 11.81 -2.18 -6.68
C ARG A 141 11.80 -1.84 -5.19
N ASN A 142 11.81 -0.55 -4.85
CA ASN A 142 11.68 -0.06 -3.50
C ASN A 142 10.22 0.01 -3.08
N PHE A 143 9.93 -0.33 -1.82
CA PHE A 143 8.64 -0.20 -1.17
C PHE A 143 8.84 0.45 0.19
N SER A 144 8.19 1.58 0.44
CA SER A 144 8.25 2.28 1.72
C SER A 144 6.96 2.10 2.49
N ASP A 145 7.05 1.95 3.81
CA ASP A 145 5.86 1.85 4.64
C ASP A 145 5.13 3.19 4.75
N THR A 146 3.82 3.17 4.64
CA THR A 146 2.95 4.34 4.71
C THR A 146 1.96 4.14 5.85
N PRO A 147 1.68 5.16 6.68
CA PRO A 147 2.02 6.59 6.50
C PRO A 147 3.36 7.06 7.10
N ASP A 148 3.97 6.33 8.02
CA ASP A 148 5.08 6.84 8.83
C ASP A 148 6.46 6.78 8.12
N ASN A 149 6.62 5.92 7.11
CA ASN A 149 7.87 5.78 6.33
C ASN A 149 9.09 5.53 7.22
N PHE A 150 8.89 4.73 8.27
CA PHE A 150 9.92 4.38 9.25
C PHE A 150 10.79 3.21 8.80
N TRP A 151 10.32 2.43 7.82
CA TRP A 151 11.09 1.40 7.12
C TRP A 151 10.77 1.38 5.63
N TYR A 152 11.70 0.86 4.84
CA TYR A 152 11.48 0.51 3.45
C TYR A 152 12.26 -0.75 3.08
N VAL A 153 11.80 -1.43 2.03
CA VAL A 153 12.36 -2.68 1.54
C VAL A 153 12.60 -2.62 0.03
N ILE A 154 13.75 -3.13 -0.39
CA ILE A 154 14.12 -3.28 -1.80
C ILE A 154 14.29 -4.78 -2.09
N VAL A 155 13.59 -5.27 -3.11
CA VAL A 155 13.74 -6.63 -3.62
C VAL A 155 15.05 -6.71 -4.44
N GLN A 156 15.95 -7.66 -4.10
CA GLN A 156 17.25 -7.83 -4.76
C GLN A 156 17.39 -9.21 -5.44
N PRO A 157 16.79 -9.43 -6.63
CA PRO A 157 16.74 -10.75 -7.27
C PRO A 157 18.10 -11.38 -7.55
N ARG A 158 19.09 -10.59 -7.94
CA ARG A 158 20.43 -11.10 -8.34
C ARG A 158 21.18 -11.81 -7.22
N ILE A 159 20.87 -11.47 -5.98
CA ILE A 159 21.50 -12.04 -4.80
C ILE A 159 20.47 -12.68 -3.87
N GLU A 160 19.23 -12.85 -4.36
CA GLU A 160 18.15 -13.56 -3.69
C GLU A 160 17.85 -13.05 -2.27
N GLN A 161 17.83 -11.72 -2.07
CA GLN A 161 17.68 -11.11 -0.75
C GLN A 161 16.69 -9.95 -0.75
N LEU A 162 16.23 -9.58 0.45
CA LEU A 162 15.63 -8.27 0.72
C LEU A 162 16.67 -7.36 1.36
N SER A 163 16.74 -6.12 0.89
CA SER A 163 17.49 -5.05 1.56
C SER A 163 16.50 -4.16 2.29
N ILE A 164 16.59 -4.13 3.61
CA ILE A 164 15.68 -3.36 4.47
C ILE A 164 16.45 -2.20 5.06
N THR A 165 15.85 -1.03 5.04
CA THR A 165 16.38 0.15 5.74
C THR A 165 15.36 0.69 6.70
N VAL A 166 15.81 1.02 7.91
CA VAL A 166 14.99 1.55 8.99
C VAL A 166 15.52 2.90 9.44
N ARG A 167 14.64 3.77 9.91
CA ARG A 167 15.03 5.10 10.38
C ARG A 167 15.83 5.00 11.68
N GLY A 168 17.01 5.61 11.69
CA GLY A 168 17.89 5.72 12.87
C GLY A 168 19.32 5.27 12.58
N PRO A 169 20.32 5.82 13.31
CA PRO A 169 21.73 5.48 13.11
C PRO A 169 22.05 4.08 13.63
N VAL A 170 23.09 3.45 13.09
CA VAL A 170 23.53 2.07 13.43
C VAL A 170 23.66 1.86 14.94
N GLY A 171 24.26 2.81 15.66
CA GLY A 171 24.46 2.73 17.12
C GLY A 171 23.17 2.59 17.93
N HIS A 172 22.02 2.96 17.37
CA HIS A 172 20.70 2.75 17.99
C HIS A 172 20.30 1.27 18.00
N PHE A 173 20.88 0.44 17.13
CA PHE A 173 20.48 -0.95 16.92
C PHE A 173 21.55 -2.00 17.25
N GLU A 174 22.77 -1.60 17.63
CA GLU A 174 23.93 -2.51 17.84
C GLU A 174 23.66 -3.66 18.84
N ASN A 175 22.72 -3.48 19.77
CA ASN A 175 22.37 -4.48 20.78
C ASN A 175 20.98 -5.12 20.61
N LEU A 176 20.28 -4.84 19.50
CA LEU A 176 18.89 -5.25 19.34
C LEU A 176 18.73 -6.62 18.68
N ALA A 177 19.54 -6.97 17.68
CA ALA A 177 19.35 -8.25 17.00
C ALA A 177 20.63 -8.79 16.35
N ASN A 178 20.66 -10.11 16.14
CA ASN A 178 21.76 -10.82 15.47
C ASN A 178 21.68 -10.72 13.93
N LEU A 179 21.57 -9.51 13.39
CA LEU A 179 21.69 -9.28 11.96
C LEU A 179 22.84 -8.31 11.67
N PRO A 180 23.66 -8.56 10.63
CA PRO A 180 24.65 -7.59 10.18
C PRO A 180 23.98 -6.30 9.72
N ILE A 181 24.19 -5.21 10.47
CA ILE A 181 23.69 -3.88 10.17
C ILE A 181 24.79 -2.98 9.59
N LYS A 182 24.40 -2.00 8.76
CA LYS A 182 25.30 -1.03 8.11
C LYS A 182 24.66 0.35 8.08
N ASP A 183 25.49 1.39 8.02
CA ASP A 183 25.00 2.75 7.81
C ASP A 183 24.53 2.93 6.36
N ASP A 184 23.35 3.52 6.20
CA ASP A 184 22.81 4.01 4.94
C ASP A 184 22.35 5.46 5.12
N ARG A 185 23.31 6.39 5.02
CA ARG A 185 23.06 7.84 5.04
C ARG A 185 22.37 8.30 6.34
N GLY A 186 22.82 7.78 7.48
CA GLY A 186 22.23 8.06 8.80
C GLY A 186 20.99 7.22 9.13
N ASN A 187 20.60 6.30 8.25
CA ASN A 187 19.67 5.22 8.56
C ASN A 187 20.43 3.89 8.71
N THR A 188 19.72 2.86 9.18
CA THR A 188 20.31 1.54 9.37
C THR A 188 19.79 0.57 8.33
N LEU A 189 20.70 -0.02 7.57
CA LEU A 189 20.42 -1.01 6.55
C LEU A 189 20.84 -2.40 7.01
N PHE A 190 20.01 -3.39 6.74
CA PHE A 190 20.30 -4.80 6.94
C PHE A 190 19.62 -5.63 5.87
N LYS A 191 19.88 -6.94 5.89
CA LYS A 191 19.36 -7.86 4.87
C LYS A 191 18.62 -9.03 5.50
N VAL A 192 17.61 -9.49 4.78
CA VAL A 192 16.90 -10.74 5.06
C VAL A 192 17.24 -11.71 3.94
N THR A 193 17.75 -12.87 4.33
CA THR A 193 18.24 -13.94 3.45
C THR A 193 17.39 -15.21 3.53
N GLY A 194 16.52 -15.31 4.54
CA GLY A 194 15.59 -16.42 4.71
C GLY A 194 14.60 -16.19 5.84
N PRO A 195 13.67 -17.13 6.07
CA PRO A 195 12.68 -17.08 7.15
C PRO A 195 13.29 -16.93 8.56
N GLU A 196 14.48 -17.47 8.77
CA GLU A 196 15.24 -17.42 10.03
C GLU A 196 15.64 -16.00 10.46
N ASP A 197 15.79 -15.08 9.49
CA ASP A 197 16.16 -13.68 9.76
C ASP A 197 14.94 -12.84 10.17
N VAL A 198 13.71 -13.31 9.92
CA VAL A 198 12.47 -12.54 10.10
C VAL A 198 12.28 -12.05 11.55
N PRO A 199 12.48 -12.87 12.61
CA PRO A 199 12.33 -12.39 13.99
C PRO A 199 13.24 -11.20 14.30
N ALA A 200 14.52 -11.29 13.93
CA ALA A 200 15.51 -10.24 14.10
C ALA A 200 15.19 -8.99 13.26
N ALA A 201 14.74 -9.19 12.01
CA ALA A 201 14.33 -8.09 11.13
C ALA A 201 13.15 -7.31 11.72
N VAL A 202 12.13 -8.01 12.21
CA VAL A 202 10.95 -7.41 12.84
C VAL A 202 11.35 -6.62 14.09
N GLU A 203 12.23 -7.18 14.92
CA GLU A 203 12.74 -6.49 16.11
C GLU A 203 13.42 -5.16 15.75
N ILE A 204 14.33 -5.16 14.78
CA ILE A 204 14.99 -3.94 14.29
C ILE A 204 13.96 -2.93 13.73
N ILE A 205 13.01 -3.38 12.90
CA ILE A 205 11.99 -2.53 12.27
C ILE A 205 11.14 -1.80 13.31
N PHE A 206 10.72 -2.48 14.38
CA PHE A 206 9.87 -1.86 15.40
C PHE A 206 10.62 -0.96 16.38
N HIS A 207 11.95 -1.06 16.46
CA HIS A 207 12.79 -0.12 17.20
C HIS A 207 13.21 1.10 16.39
N ALA A 208 12.82 1.20 15.12
CA ALA A 208 13.11 2.36 14.29
C ALA A 208 12.57 3.67 14.89
N ILE A 209 13.30 4.77 14.68
CA ILE A 209 12.92 6.10 15.15
C ILE A 209 11.67 6.58 14.36
N ARG A 210 10.61 6.89 15.10
CA ARG A 210 9.32 7.35 14.56
C ARG A 210 9.31 8.86 14.42
N LYS A 211 8.53 9.42 13.47
CA LYS A 211 8.26 10.86 13.48
C LYS A 211 7.28 11.13 14.62
N SER A 212 7.69 11.95 15.58
CA SER A 212 6.84 12.53 16.62
C SER A 212 5.97 13.64 16.06
#